data_AF-A0A6G2UZJ9-F1
#
_entry.id   AF-A0A6G2UZJ9-F1
#
_cell.length_a   1.000
_cell.length_b   1.000
_cell.length_c   1.000
_cell.angle_alpha   90.00
_cell.angle_beta   90.00
_cell.angle_gamma   90.00
#
_symmetry.space_group_name_H-M   'P 1'
#
loop_
_entity.id
_entity.type
_entity.pdbx_description
1 polymer ?
#
loop_
_entity_poly.entity_id
_entity_poly.type
_entity_poly.pdbx_seq_one_letter_code
_entity_poly.pdbx_strand_id
1 'polypeptide(L)' 'LATGVDPEVTESGGTAWSTGPGTTLPGAPRPWVTIRVREGRERPVDRARLEELIGTEVPAHVGFTLEILPSDGGAGGATR' A
#
# COMPACT_ATOMS: atom_id res chain seq x y z
N LEU A 1 -9.51 8.05 -8.33
CA LEU A 1 -8.03 7.94 -8.22
C LEU A 1 -7.49 7.47 -9.57
N ALA A 2 -6.32 7.97 -9.99
CA ALA A 2 -5.84 8.01 -11.38
C ALA A 2 -5.67 6.66 -12.14
N THR A 3 -5.84 5.50 -11.47
CA THR A 3 -5.66 4.16 -12.06
C THR A 3 -6.94 3.30 -12.07
N GLY A 4 -8.02 3.75 -11.42
CA GLY A 4 -9.28 2.99 -11.31
C GLY A 4 -9.24 1.78 -10.35
N VAL A 5 -8.09 1.52 -9.70
CA VAL A 5 -7.91 0.46 -8.71
C VAL A 5 -7.78 1.10 -7.33
N ASP A 6 -8.46 0.54 -6.33
CA ASP A 6 -8.35 0.98 -4.93
C ASP A 6 -7.11 0.32 -4.29
N PRO A 7 -6.08 1.10 -3.90
CA PRO A 7 -4.88 0.55 -3.29
C PRO A 7 -5.11 0.20 -1.82
N GLU A 8 -4.52 -0.90 -1.37
CA GLU A 8 -4.39 -1.17 0.06
C GLU A 8 -3.11 -0.49 0.57
N VAL A 9 -3.25 0.39 1.58
CA VAL A 9 -2.12 1.15 2.14
C VAL A 9 -1.95 0.79 3.61
N THR A 10 -0.73 0.43 3.99
CA THR A 10 -0.33 0.21 5.39
C THR A 10 0.86 1.10 5.71
N GLU A 11 0.82 1.78 6.84
CA GLU A 11 1.88 2.70 7.28
C GLU A 11 2.52 2.23 8.60
N SER A 12 3.71 2.75 8.91
CA SER A 12 4.54 2.34 10.05
C SER A 12 3.92 2.58 11.42
N GLY A 13 2.75 3.22 11.49
CA GLY A 13 2.18 3.83 12.66
C GLY A 13 2.83 5.18 12.96
N GLY A 14 2.38 5.79 14.05
CA GLY A 14 3.04 6.97 14.62
C GLY A 14 2.20 7.73 15.62
N THR A 15 0.90 7.42 15.72
CA THR A 15 0.01 8.07 16.68
C THR A 15 -0.80 7.04 17.47
N ALA A 16 -0.75 7.16 18.79
CA ALA A 16 -1.60 6.43 19.72
C ALA A 16 -1.82 7.30 20.97
N TRP A 17 -2.93 7.06 21.66
CA TRP A 17 -3.26 7.73 22.91
C TRP A 17 -3.05 6.76 24.07
N SER A 18 -2.54 7.26 25.20
CA SER A 18 -2.35 6.48 26.42
C SER A 18 -2.92 7.22 27.63
N THR A 19 -3.49 6.46 28.56
CA THR A 19 -3.93 6.95 29.87
C THR A 19 -2.90 6.73 30.98
N GLY A 20 -1.76 6.09 30.67
CA GLY A 20 -0.67 5.80 31.60
C GLY A 20 0.66 6.42 31.17
N PRO A 21 1.50 6.88 32.13
CA PRO A 21 2.82 7.41 31.81
C PRO A 21 3.78 6.31 31.34
N GLY A 22 4.75 6.66 30.48
CA GLY A 22 5.84 5.77 30.09
C GLY A 22 5.45 4.62 29.15
N THR A 23 4.28 4.69 28.51
CA THR A 23 3.90 3.69 27.50
C THR A 23 4.84 3.72 26.30
N THR A 24 5.09 2.55 25.73
CA THR A 24 5.88 2.39 24.51
C THR A 24 5.35 3.29 23.39
N LEU A 25 6.26 3.94 22.66
CA LEU A 25 5.89 4.74 21.50
C LEU A 25 5.28 3.84 20.42
N PRO A 26 4.16 4.25 19.79
CA PRO A 26 3.53 3.48 18.74
C PRO A 26 4.36 3.51 17.46
N GLY A 27 4.17 2.48 16.65
CA GLY A 27 4.76 2.38 15.33
C GLY A 27 6.22 1.94 15.30
N ALA A 28 6.84 2.06 14.14
CA ALA A 28 8.22 1.65 13.89
C ALA A 28 9.19 2.85 13.94
N PRO A 29 10.47 2.65 14.33
CA PRO A 29 11.47 3.73 14.37
C PRO A 29 11.78 4.39 13.01
N ARG A 30 11.46 3.72 11.90
CA ARG A 30 11.66 4.22 10.55
C ARG A 30 10.30 4.45 9.89
N PRO A 31 9.99 5.69 9.44
CA PRO A 31 8.73 5.95 8.77
C PRO A 31 8.69 5.26 7.41
N TRP A 32 7.63 4.49 7.18
CA TRP A 32 7.50 3.68 5.96
C TRP A 32 6.05 3.45 5.58
N VAL A 33 5.77 3.36 4.28
CA VAL A 33 4.44 3.01 3.75
C VAL A 33 4.56 1.85 2.77
N THR A 34 3.74 0.82 2.95
CA THR A 34 3.56 -0.25 1.98
C THR A 34 2.27 -0.03 1.22
N ILE A 35 2.37 0.04 -0.10
CA ILE A 35 1.26 0.27 -1.02
C ILE A 35 1.11 -1.00 -1.86
N ARG A 36 -0.07 -1.62 -1.78
CA ARG A 36 -0.42 -2.79 -2.57
C ARG A 36 -1.47 -2.44 -3.59
N VAL A 37 -1.20 -2.80 -4.85
CA VAL A 37 -2.12 -2.59 -5.96
C VAL A 37 -2.36 -3.91 -6.66
N ARG A 38 -3.63 -4.28 -6.84
CA ARG A 38 -4.00 -5.45 -7.65
C ARG A 38 -3.93 -5.12 -9.13
N GLU A 39 -3.39 -6.03 -9.91
CA GLU A 39 -3.36 -5.89 -11.35
C GLU A 39 -4.76 -6.00 -11.95
N GLY A 40 -5.06 -5.11 -12.91
CA GLY A 40 -6.33 -5.13 -13.64
C GLY A 40 -6.31 -6.24 -14.68
N ARG A 41 -7.44 -6.94 -14.85
CA ARG A 41 -7.56 -8.07 -15.80
C ARG A 41 -7.31 -7.67 -17.26
N GLU A 42 -7.64 -6.44 -17.63
CA GLU A 42 -7.56 -5.95 -19.02
C GLU A 42 -6.30 -5.15 -19.31
N ARG A 43 -5.68 -4.55 -18.29
CA ARG A 43 -4.50 -3.69 -18.45
C ARG A 43 -3.52 -3.91 -17.30
N PRO A 44 -2.28 -4.33 -17.61
CA PRO A 44 -1.25 -4.47 -16.60
C PRO A 44 -0.91 -3.11 -15.97
N VAL A 45 -0.46 -3.15 -14.71
CA VAL A 45 -0.07 -1.95 -13.98
C VAL A 45 1.31 -1.50 -14.45
N ASP A 46 1.42 -0.25 -14.91
CA ASP A 46 2.71 0.37 -15.18
C ASP A 46 3.41 0.73 -13.87
N ARG A 47 4.34 -0.13 -13.46
CA ARG A 47 5.07 0.01 -12.19
C ARG A 47 5.84 1.33 -12.12
N ALA A 48 6.57 1.69 -13.16
CA ALA A 48 7.47 2.85 -13.13
C ALA A 48 6.67 4.14 -13.01
N ARG A 49 5.59 4.27 -13.79
CA ARG A 49 4.68 5.41 -13.70
C ARG A 49 4.00 5.51 -12.34
N LEU A 50 3.65 4.38 -11.74
CA LEU A 50 3.03 4.35 -10.42
C LEU A 50 4.03 4.71 -9.31
N GLU A 51 5.28 4.24 -9.39
CA GLU A 51 6.35 4.62 -8.45
C GLU A 51 6.66 6.12 -8.54
N GLU A 52 6.69 6.69 -9.74
CA GLU A 52 6.85 8.13 -9.95
C GLU A 52 5.73 8.93 -9.28
N LEU A 53 4.46 8.54 -9.51
CA LEU A 53 3.30 9.16 -8.87
C LEU A 53 3.36 9.02 -7.34
N ILE A 54 3.69 7.84 -6.82
CA ILE A 54 3.80 7.64 -5.37
C ILE A 54 4.90 8.55 -4.79
N GLY A 55 6.02 8.70 -5.50
CA GLY A 55 7.11 9.57 -5.09
C GLY A 55 6.74 11.05 -5.00
N THR A 56 5.71 11.51 -5.71
CA THR A 56 5.22 12.89 -5.57
C THR A 56 4.27 13.08 -4.39
N GLU A 57 3.57 12.03 -3.98
CA GLU A 57 2.56 12.08 -2.91
C GLU A 57 3.15 11.72 -1.53
N VAL A 58 4.13 10.82 -1.48
CA VAL A 58 4.77 10.42 -0.23
C VAL A 58 5.73 11.51 0.24
N PRO A 59 5.65 11.97 1.51
CA PRO A 59 6.59 12.97 2.02
C PRO A 59 8.04 12.51 1.84
N ALA A 60 8.93 13.42 1.46
CA ALA A 60 10.31 13.09 1.08
C ALA A 60 11.14 12.32 2.12
N HIS A 61 10.76 12.36 3.40
CA HIS A 61 11.44 11.65 4.49
C HIS A 61 10.81 10.30 4.85
N VAL A 62 9.73 9.91 4.17
CA VAL A 62 9.02 8.64 4.36
C VAL A 62 9.39 7.73 3.20
N GLY A 63 9.92 6.55 3.50
CA GLY A 63 10.17 5.55 2.46
C GLY A 63 8.89 4.81 2.08
N PHE A 64 8.88 4.19 0.90
CA PHE A 64 7.75 3.36 0.49
C PHE A 64 8.18 2.07 -0.21
N THR A 65 7.26 1.11 -0.21
CA THR A 65 7.35 -0.12 -1.01
C THR A 65 6.08 -0.26 -1.83
N LEU A 66 6.23 -0.49 -3.15
CA LEU A 66 5.13 -0.84 -4.04
C LEU A 66 5.13 -2.34 -4.33
N GLU A 67 4.05 -3.00 -3.92
CA GLU A 67 3.74 -4.39 -4.24
C GLU A 67 2.61 -4.44 -5.28
N ILE A 68 2.88 -5.07 -6.43
CA ILE A 68 1.84 -5.32 -7.44
C ILE A 68 1.41 -6.78 -7.26
N LEU A 69 0.15 -6.96 -6.88
CA LEU A 69 -0.46 -8.27 -6.71
C LEU A 69 -1.05 -8.73 -8.03
N PRO A 70 -1.04 -10.03 -8.33
CA PRO A 70 -1.71 -10.55 -9.51
C PRO A 70 -3.20 -10.21 -9.47
N SER A 71 -3.81 -10.09 -10.63
CA SER A 71 -5.27 -10.02 -10.74
C SER A 71 -5.87 -11.21 -10.00
N ASP A 72 -6.93 -11.00 -9.22
CA ASP A 72 -7.69 -12.11 -8.64
C ASP A 72 -8.21 -12.93 -9.83
N GLY A 73 -7.53 -14.01 -10.22
CA GLY A 73 -8.01 -14.90 -11.28
C GLY A 73 -9.38 -15.40 -10.85
N GLY A 74 -10.38 -15.30 -11.73
CA GLY A 74 -11.69 -15.86 -11.42
C GLY A 74 -11.51 -17.30 -10.98
N ALA A 75 -11.98 -17.63 -9.77
CA ALA A 75 -12.34 -19.00 -9.46
C ALA A 75 -13.43 -19.39 -10.45
N GLY A 76 -13.02 -19.97 -11.57
CA GLY A 76 -13.92 -20.59 -12.52
C GLY A 76 -14.61 -21.73 -11.81
N GLY A 77 -15.89 -21.57 -11.51
CA GLY A 77 -16.76 -22.71 -11.26
C GLY A 77 -16.74 -23.61 -12.49
N ALA A 78 -16.37 -24.87 -12.30
CA ALA A 78 -16.79 -25.96 -13.15
C ALA A 78 -16.98 -27.20 -12.27
N THR A 79 -18.23 -27.41 -11.87
CA THR A 79 -18.76 -28.73 -11.55
C THR A 79 -18.52 -29.66 -12.73
N ARG A 80 -17.84 -30.79 -12.51
CA ARG A 80 -18.21 -32.10 -13.06
C ARG A 80 -17.60 -33.22 -12.24
#